data_AF-A0A851VQZ0-F1
#
_entry.id   AF-A0A851VQZ0-F1
#
_cell.length_a   1.000
_cell.length_b   1.000
_cell.length_c   1.000
_cell.angle_alpha   90.00
_cell.angle_beta   90.00
_cell.angle_gamma   90.00
#
_symmetry.space_group_name_H-M   'P 1'
#
loop_
_entity.id
_entity.type
_entity.pdbx_description
1 polymer ?
#
loop_
_entity_poly.entity_id
_entity_poly.type
_entity_poly.pdbx_seq_one_letter_code
_entity_poly.pdbx_strand_id
1 'polypeptide(L)'
;MFRTKRSVLVRRLWRSRARGGKEEEEAAAEGESGVAVAEAWVPACGGGHGCCPGKVGLGGRAAASAETEVELKALTDAVLERLKERQLEGLLHAVESRGGARTPCLLLPAKADSLLGQHWYPLPVLLCKVFRWPDLRHCSEVKRLCCCESYGKAHSELVCCNPHHLSRLSELESPPPPYCRYPMEFLKP
;
A
#
# COMPACT_ATOMS: atom_id res chain seq x y z
N MET A 1 29.37 9.30 -17.96
CA MET A 1 27.97 8.98 -18.32
C MET A 1 27.04 9.99 -17.66
N PHE A 2 26.37 10.84 -18.44
CA PHE A 2 25.37 11.76 -17.89
C PHE A 2 24.10 11.01 -17.51
N ARG A 3 23.57 11.26 -16.32
CA ARG A 3 22.30 10.69 -15.86
C ARG A 3 21.16 11.39 -16.61
N THR A 4 20.34 10.63 -17.33
CA THR A 4 19.14 11.19 -17.97
C THR A 4 18.16 11.67 -16.91
N LYS A 5 17.39 12.73 -17.21
CA LYS A 5 16.34 13.25 -16.34
C LYS A 5 15.38 12.14 -15.90
N ARG A 6 14.94 11.33 -16.86
CA ARG A 6 14.20 10.08 -16.62
C ARG A 6 14.81 9.17 -15.56
N SER A 7 16.11 8.87 -15.65
CA SER A 7 16.80 8.00 -14.67
C SER A 7 16.81 8.61 -13.26
N VAL A 8 16.81 9.94 -13.15
CA VAL A 8 16.75 10.66 -11.87
C VAL A 8 15.36 10.52 -11.25
N LEU A 9 14.30 10.72 -12.04
CA LEU A 9 12.91 10.58 -11.61
C LEU A 9 12.61 9.17 -11.09
N VAL A 10 12.97 8.13 -11.86
CA VAL A 10 12.74 6.73 -11.48
C VAL A 10 13.49 6.38 -10.18
N ARG A 11 14.75 6.79 -10.05
CA ARG A 11 15.51 6.57 -8.80
C ARG A 11 14.89 7.29 -7.60
N ARG A 12 14.30 8.47 -7.81
CA ARG A 12 13.66 9.25 -6.74
C ARG A 12 12.31 8.65 -6.32
N LEU A 13 11.54 8.14 -7.29
CA LEU A 13 10.34 7.34 -7.03
C LEU A 13 10.66 6.13 -6.17
N TRP A 14 11.68 5.34 -6.54
CA TRP A 14 12.08 4.15 -5.76
C TRP A 14 12.57 4.48 -4.35
N ARG A 15 13.19 5.63 -4.13
CA ARG A 15 13.53 6.10 -2.78
C ARG A 15 12.30 6.46 -1.94
N SER A 16 11.20 6.84 -2.58
CA SER A 16 9.96 7.27 -1.94
C SER A 16 8.93 6.13 -1.81
N ARG A 17 9.31 4.88 -2.14
CA ARG A 17 8.44 3.70 -2.01
C ARG A 17 8.05 3.48 -0.55
N ALA A 18 6.87 2.92 -0.31
CA ALA A 18 6.43 2.55 1.03
C ALA A 18 7.38 1.48 1.59
N ARG A 19 7.90 1.72 2.80
CA ARG A 19 8.62 0.70 3.57
C ARG A 19 7.58 0.04 4.47
N GLY A 20 7.56 -1.30 4.52
CA GLY A 20 6.66 -2.03 5.41
C GLY A 20 6.97 -1.70 6.86
N GLY A 21 6.26 -0.72 7.42
CA GLY A 21 6.34 -0.30 8.80
C GLY A 21 4.92 -0.09 9.30
N LYS A 22 4.61 -0.72 10.45
CA LYS A 22 3.35 -0.59 11.19
C LYS A 22 3.23 0.82 11.82
N GLU A 23 3.37 1.86 11.02
CA GLU A 23 3.44 3.25 11.46
C GLU A 23 2.30 4.04 10.80
N GLU A 24 1.06 3.57 10.94
CA GLU A 24 -0.15 4.35 10.65
C GLU A 24 -1.18 4.09 11.77
N GLU A 25 -0.80 4.31 13.04
CA GLU A 25 -1.75 4.38 14.17
C GLU A 25 -1.36 5.42 15.25
N GLU A 26 -0.37 6.30 15.05
CA GLU A 26 0.07 7.25 16.10
C GLU A 26 0.04 8.73 15.69
N ALA A 27 -0.76 9.11 14.68
CA ALA A 27 -0.89 10.52 14.27
C ALA A 27 -2.23 11.18 14.66
N ALA A 28 -3.00 10.57 15.56
CA ALA A 28 -4.34 11.04 15.93
C ALA A 28 -4.65 10.93 17.44
N ALA A 29 -3.75 11.37 18.31
CA ALA A 29 -4.08 11.60 19.73
C ALA A 29 -3.06 12.49 20.43
N GLU A 30 -3.09 13.80 20.19
CA GLU A 30 -2.54 14.76 21.14
C GLU A 30 -3.61 15.81 21.47
N GLY A 31 -4.13 15.73 22.70
CA GLY A 31 -5.13 16.65 23.22
C GLY A 31 -5.86 16.08 24.43
N GLU A 32 -5.24 16.23 25.60
CA GLU A 32 -5.84 16.48 26.94
C GLU A 32 -5.30 15.63 28.10
N SER A 33 -5.23 16.31 29.24
CA SER A 33 -4.27 16.22 30.33
C SER A 33 -4.75 15.43 31.55
N GLY A 34 -3.80 14.76 32.24
CA GLY A 34 -3.82 14.42 33.69
C GLY A 34 -4.84 13.35 34.11
N VAL A 35 -4.51 12.31 34.86
CA VAL A 35 -3.85 12.31 36.18
C VAL A 35 -3.18 10.94 36.40
N ALA A 36 -2.05 10.97 37.11
CA ALA A 36 -1.20 9.84 37.47
C ALA A 36 -1.85 8.84 38.44
N VAL A 37 -1.51 7.56 38.26
CA VAL A 37 -1.30 6.64 39.40
C VAL A 37 -0.15 5.69 39.05
N ALA A 38 0.87 5.73 39.89
CA ALA A 38 2.00 4.81 39.88
C ALA A 38 1.55 3.42 40.35
N GLU A 39 2.21 2.37 39.89
CA GLU A 39 2.63 1.23 40.72
C GLU A 39 3.74 0.48 39.98
N ALA A 40 4.79 0.15 40.73
CA ALA A 40 6.04 -0.43 40.28
C ALA A 40 6.03 -1.95 40.42
N TRP A 41 6.72 -2.68 39.52
CA TRP A 41 7.34 -3.95 39.86
C TRP A 41 8.45 -4.32 38.87
N VAL A 42 9.69 -4.38 39.35
CA VAL A 42 10.83 -5.07 38.74
C VAL A 42 11.45 -5.96 39.83
N PRO A 43 11.81 -7.20 39.50
CA PRO A 43 13.19 -7.68 39.74
C PRO A 43 13.66 -8.52 38.54
N ALA A 44 14.79 -8.22 37.89
CA ALA A 44 16.18 -8.41 38.32
C ALA A 44 16.73 -9.85 38.12
N CYS A 45 17.60 -9.95 37.09
CA CYS A 45 18.95 -10.56 37.08
C CYS A 45 19.18 -12.09 37.12
N GLY A 46 20.15 -12.49 36.26
CA GLY A 46 20.96 -13.73 36.32
C GLY A 46 20.41 -14.85 35.43
N GLY A 47 21.12 -15.47 34.49
CA GLY A 47 22.54 -15.62 34.21
C GLY A 47 22.71 -17.02 33.57
N GLY A 48 23.74 -17.23 32.74
CA GLY A 48 24.21 -18.59 32.45
C GLY A 48 24.18 -19.03 30.98
N HIS A 49 25.38 -19.39 30.51
CA HIS A 49 25.71 -19.98 29.22
C HIS A 49 24.90 -21.23 28.85
N GLY A 50 24.73 -21.44 27.55
CA GLY A 50 24.25 -22.70 26.99
C GLY A 50 24.28 -22.71 25.47
N CYS A 51 25.49 -22.79 24.89
CA CYS A 51 25.68 -23.18 23.51
C CYS A 51 25.18 -24.62 23.33
N CYS A 52 24.29 -24.88 22.35
CA CYS A 52 24.30 -26.11 21.55
C CYS A 52 23.33 -26.02 20.35
N PRO A 53 23.60 -26.77 19.26
CA PRO A 53 23.15 -26.42 17.91
C PRO A 53 21.79 -27.04 17.57
N GLY A 54 20.94 -26.24 16.92
CA GLY A 54 19.64 -26.68 16.42
C GLY A 54 19.38 -26.08 15.05
N LYS A 55 19.92 -26.72 14.01
CA LYS A 55 19.57 -26.45 12.62
C LYS A 55 18.17 -26.99 12.37
N VAL A 56 17.18 -26.10 12.33
CA VAL A 56 15.89 -26.33 11.66
C VAL A 56 15.56 -25.10 10.81
N GLY A 57 15.34 -25.35 9.53
CA GLY A 57 15.28 -24.33 8.48
C GLY A 57 14.14 -23.34 8.67
N LEU A 58 14.50 -22.09 8.97
CA LEU A 58 13.67 -20.89 8.79
C LEU A 58 14.00 -20.18 7.46
N GLY A 59 14.55 -20.91 6.48
CA GLY A 59 15.04 -20.34 5.22
C GLY A 59 13.99 -20.20 4.10
N GLY A 60 12.82 -20.83 4.22
CA GLY A 60 11.85 -20.92 3.11
C GLY A 60 10.95 -19.69 2.92
N ARG A 61 10.46 -19.07 4.01
CA ARG A 61 9.54 -17.91 3.94
C ARG A 61 10.23 -16.64 3.47
N ALA A 62 11.47 -16.42 3.92
CA ALA A 62 12.25 -15.24 3.53
C ALA A 62 12.62 -15.27 2.04
N ALA A 63 12.99 -16.44 1.52
CA ALA A 63 13.28 -16.63 0.09
C ALA A 63 12.05 -16.37 -0.79
N ALA A 64 10.91 -16.98 -0.48
CA ALA A 64 9.67 -16.76 -1.23
C ALA A 64 9.19 -15.29 -1.16
N SER A 65 9.32 -14.63 0.00
CA SER A 65 9.00 -13.20 0.12
C SER A 65 9.95 -12.31 -0.68
N ALA A 66 11.23 -12.67 -0.74
CA ALA A 66 12.23 -11.94 -1.53
C ALA A 66 12.00 -12.12 -3.04
N GLU A 67 11.64 -13.32 -3.49
CA GLU A 67 11.27 -13.61 -4.88
C GLU A 67 10.06 -12.74 -5.30
N THR A 68 9.02 -12.65 -4.45
CA THR A 68 7.89 -11.78 -4.74
C THR A 68 8.24 -10.28 -4.77
N GLU A 69 9.21 -9.81 -3.97
CA GLU A 69 9.65 -8.41 -4.00
C GLU A 69 10.42 -8.10 -5.29
N VAL A 70 11.26 -9.02 -5.77
CA VAL A 70 12.00 -8.88 -7.03
C VAL A 70 11.04 -8.82 -8.21
N GLU A 71 10.03 -9.70 -8.25
CA GLU A 71 9.01 -9.69 -9.29
C GLU A 71 8.17 -8.41 -9.26
N LEU A 72 7.73 -7.98 -8.07
CA LEU A 72 7.00 -6.73 -7.88
C LEU A 72 7.80 -5.53 -8.39
N LYS A 73 9.11 -5.54 -8.11
CA LYS A 73 10.03 -4.52 -8.60
C LYS A 73 10.12 -4.53 -10.13
N ALA A 74 10.34 -5.68 -10.75
CA ALA A 74 10.44 -5.81 -12.20
C ALA A 74 9.13 -5.38 -12.90
N LEU A 75 7.97 -5.79 -12.38
CA LEU A 75 6.66 -5.35 -12.88
C LEU A 75 6.51 -3.84 -12.81
N THR A 76 6.90 -3.24 -11.69
CA THR A 76 6.81 -1.79 -11.50
C THR A 76 7.76 -1.05 -12.43
N ASP A 77 9.00 -1.53 -12.58
CA ASP A 77 9.97 -0.96 -13.52
C ASP A 77 9.43 -1.00 -14.96
N ALA A 78 8.80 -2.10 -15.39
CA ALA A 78 8.15 -2.19 -16.70
C ALA A 78 6.96 -1.21 -16.87
N VAL A 79 6.23 -0.89 -15.81
CA VAL A 79 5.24 0.21 -15.84
C VAL A 79 5.96 1.55 -16.02
N LEU A 80 6.94 1.85 -15.18
CA LEU A 80 7.67 3.12 -15.19
C LEU A 80 8.35 3.36 -16.54
N GLU A 81 8.88 2.31 -17.17
CA GLU A 81 9.49 2.31 -18.51
C GLU A 81 8.56 2.80 -19.61
N ARG A 82 7.25 2.54 -19.50
CA ARG A 82 6.23 2.96 -20.47
C ARG A 82 5.75 4.40 -20.25
N LEU A 83 6.02 5.01 -19.10
CA LEU A 83 5.55 6.36 -18.76
C LEU A 83 6.37 7.45 -19.45
N LYS A 84 5.71 8.52 -19.90
CA LYS A 84 6.39 9.73 -20.38
C LYS A 84 7.02 10.50 -19.21
N GLU A 85 8.03 11.35 -19.47
CA GLU A 85 8.68 12.13 -18.42
C GLU A 85 7.69 12.97 -17.60
N ARG A 86 6.73 13.64 -18.24
CA ARG A 86 5.67 14.41 -17.57
C ARG A 86 4.80 13.53 -16.65
N GLN A 87 4.54 12.28 -17.03
CA GLN A 87 3.79 11.33 -16.20
C GLN A 87 4.62 10.88 -14.99
N LEU A 88 5.91 10.66 -15.18
CA LEU A 88 6.84 10.34 -14.08
C LEU A 88 6.96 11.50 -13.08
N GLU A 89 7.02 12.75 -13.56
CA GLU A 89 7.02 13.95 -12.71
C GLU A 89 5.73 14.06 -11.91
N GLY A 90 4.57 13.88 -12.55
CA GLY A 90 3.28 13.91 -11.88
C GLY A 90 3.13 12.80 -10.83
N LEU A 91 3.56 11.57 -11.14
CA LEU A 91 3.58 10.46 -10.19
C LEU A 91 4.54 10.74 -9.03
N LEU A 92 5.75 11.23 -9.32
CA LEU A 92 6.73 11.56 -8.29
C LEU A 92 6.18 12.63 -7.34
N HIS A 93 5.59 13.70 -7.87
CA HIS A 93 4.98 14.74 -7.06
C HIS A 93 3.86 14.18 -6.17
N ALA A 94 3.02 13.29 -6.72
CA ALA A 94 1.97 12.64 -5.94
C ALA A 94 2.54 11.84 -4.77
N VAL A 95 3.51 10.96 -5.04
CA VAL A 95 4.13 10.07 -4.04
C VAL A 95 4.87 10.87 -2.97
N GLU A 96 5.67 11.87 -3.35
CA GLU A 96 6.45 12.67 -2.39
C GLU A 96 5.58 13.58 -1.54
N SER A 97 4.46 14.08 -2.09
CA SER A 97 3.50 14.88 -1.32
C SER A 97 2.70 14.05 -0.31
N ARG A 98 2.73 12.72 -0.42
CA ARG A 98 1.94 11.78 0.40
C ARG A 98 0.44 12.10 0.42
N GLY A 99 -0.09 12.71 -0.65
CA GLY A 99 -1.48 13.14 -0.75
C GLY A 99 -1.76 14.56 -0.26
N GLY A 100 -0.75 15.31 0.20
CA GLY A 100 -0.88 16.72 0.59
C GLY A 100 -1.05 17.67 -0.59
N ALA A 101 -0.69 17.27 -1.81
CA ALA A 101 -0.85 18.06 -3.02
C ALA A 101 -1.91 17.47 -3.96
N ARG A 102 -2.68 18.35 -4.63
CA ARG A 102 -3.55 17.94 -5.74
C ARG A 102 -2.68 17.58 -6.94
N THR A 103 -2.75 16.33 -7.39
CA THR A 103 -1.94 15.82 -8.49
C THR A 103 -2.83 15.27 -9.61
N PRO A 104 -2.37 15.26 -10.87
CA PRO A 104 -3.19 14.82 -11.99
C PRO A 104 -3.40 13.29 -11.99
N CYS A 105 -4.40 12.82 -12.73
CA CYS A 105 -4.59 11.40 -12.99
C CYS A 105 -3.41 10.82 -13.79
N LEU A 106 -2.91 9.66 -13.36
CA LEU A 106 -2.02 8.82 -14.16
C LEU A 106 -2.86 7.84 -14.97
N LEU A 107 -3.32 8.24 -16.15
CA LEU A 107 -4.16 7.40 -17.01
C LEU A 107 -3.30 6.40 -17.80
N LEU A 108 -3.55 5.11 -17.60
CA LEU A 108 -2.88 3.99 -18.29
C LEU A 108 -3.92 3.05 -18.91
N PRO A 109 -3.57 2.29 -19.96
CA PRO A 109 -4.50 1.31 -20.54
C PRO A 109 -4.95 0.28 -19.50
N ALA A 110 -6.26 0.06 -19.38
CA ALA A 110 -6.84 -0.83 -18.37
C ALA A 110 -6.41 -2.31 -18.57
N LYS A 111 -6.16 -2.71 -19.82
CA LYS A 111 -5.71 -4.04 -20.22
C LYS A 111 -4.18 -4.15 -20.36
N ALA A 112 -3.43 -3.14 -19.93
CA ALA A 112 -1.98 -3.28 -19.95
C ALA A 112 -1.56 -4.29 -18.89
N ASP A 113 -1.06 -5.44 -19.34
CA ASP A 113 -0.69 -6.53 -18.46
C ASP A 113 0.46 -6.14 -17.53
N SER A 114 0.28 -6.42 -16.24
CA SER A 114 1.33 -6.48 -15.22
C SER A 114 1.42 -7.92 -14.73
N LEU A 115 1.74 -8.81 -15.66
CA LEU A 115 1.94 -10.23 -15.46
C LEU A 115 3.43 -10.55 -15.48
N LEU A 116 3.93 -11.22 -14.45
CA LEU A 116 5.26 -11.80 -14.43
C LEU A 116 5.19 -13.14 -13.70
N GLY A 117 5.54 -14.23 -14.39
CA GLY A 117 5.39 -15.58 -13.85
C GLY A 117 3.92 -15.93 -13.56
N GLN A 118 3.63 -16.29 -12.32
CA GLN A 118 2.28 -16.67 -11.85
C GLN A 118 1.50 -15.49 -11.24
N HIS A 119 2.14 -14.33 -11.06
CA HIS A 119 1.54 -13.20 -10.35
C HIS A 119 0.97 -12.17 -11.33
N TRP A 120 -0.32 -11.89 -11.18
CA TRP A 120 -1.03 -10.84 -11.91
C TRP A 120 -1.47 -9.74 -10.94
N TYR A 121 -1.14 -8.50 -11.27
CA TYR A 121 -1.62 -7.33 -10.54
C TYR A 121 -2.34 -6.36 -11.47
N PRO A 122 -3.55 -5.89 -11.12
CA PRO A 122 -4.09 -4.70 -11.76
C PRO A 122 -3.15 -3.51 -11.56
N LEU A 123 -2.91 -2.70 -12.59
CA LEU A 123 -1.99 -1.55 -12.51
C LEU A 123 -2.25 -0.61 -11.32
N PRO A 124 -3.51 -0.24 -10.98
CA PRO A 124 -3.76 0.59 -9.81
C PRO A 124 -3.31 -0.07 -8.50
N VAL A 125 -3.52 -1.38 -8.37
CA VAL A 125 -3.13 -2.17 -7.19
C VAL A 125 -1.62 -2.28 -7.09
N LEU A 126 -0.93 -2.56 -8.21
CA LEU A 126 0.53 -2.62 -8.27
C LEU A 126 1.17 -1.32 -7.76
N LEU A 127 0.74 -0.17 -8.28
CA LEU A 127 1.31 1.12 -7.87
C LEU A 127 0.92 1.50 -6.42
N CYS A 128 -0.30 1.18 -5.97
CA CYS A 128 -0.68 1.37 -4.57
C CYS A 128 0.19 0.51 -3.63
N LYS A 129 0.44 -0.74 -4.00
CA LYS A 129 1.24 -1.67 -3.20
C LYS A 129 2.68 -1.16 -3.02
N VAL A 130 3.29 -0.64 -4.08
CA VAL A 130 4.68 -0.16 -4.03
C VAL A 130 4.81 1.19 -3.32
N PHE A 131 3.90 2.14 -3.57
CA PHE A 131 4.08 3.52 -3.12
C PHE A 131 3.31 3.88 -1.84
N ARG A 132 2.36 3.05 -1.39
CA ARG A 132 1.54 3.34 -0.21
C ARG A 132 1.41 2.17 0.76
N TRP A 133 0.86 1.05 0.30
CA TRP A 133 0.41 -0.05 1.17
C TRP A 133 1.06 -1.38 0.78
N PRO A 134 2.27 -1.70 1.28
CA PRO A 134 3.02 -2.90 0.87
C PRO A 134 2.28 -4.21 1.20
N ASP A 135 1.38 -4.17 2.18
CA ASP A 135 0.54 -5.27 2.64
C ASP A 135 -0.76 -5.44 1.84
N LEU A 136 -1.09 -4.52 0.91
CA LEU A 136 -2.27 -4.61 0.04
C LEU A 136 -2.29 -5.93 -0.76
N ARG A 137 -3.38 -6.70 -0.68
CA ARG A 137 -3.49 -8.03 -1.30
C ARG A 137 -4.44 -8.05 -2.48
N HIS A 138 -5.58 -7.38 -2.37
CA HIS A 138 -6.69 -7.48 -3.31
C HIS A 138 -7.16 -6.12 -3.82
N CYS A 139 -7.74 -6.11 -5.02
CA CYS A 139 -8.32 -4.89 -5.60
C CYS A 139 -9.56 -4.38 -4.84
N SER A 140 -10.26 -5.27 -4.14
CA SER A 140 -11.43 -4.93 -3.31
C SER A 140 -11.07 -4.10 -2.09
N GLU A 141 -9.80 -4.09 -1.65
CA GLU A 141 -9.35 -3.30 -0.51
C GLU A 141 -9.22 -1.81 -0.81
N VAL A 142 -9.40 -1.38 -2.06
CA VAL A 142 -9.24 0.03 -2.46
C VAL A 142 -10.43 0.55 -3.25
N LYS A 143 -10.81 1.80 -2.97
CA LYS A 143 -11.81 2.55 -3.75
C LYS A 143 -11.21 3.81 -4.34
N ARG A 144 -11.77 4.26 -5.47
CA ARG A 144 -11.39 5.53 -6.09
C ARG A 144 -12.01 6.70 -5.32
N LEU A 145 -11.22 7.75 -5.10
CA LEU A 145 -11.65 8.99 -4.45
C LEU A 145 -12.38 9.91 -5.44
N CYS A 146 -13.29 10.73 -4.93
CA CYS A 146 -14.04 11.71 -5.73
C CYS A 146 -13.16 12.85 -6.29
N CYS A 147 -12.00 13.11 -5.68
CA CYS A 147 -11.02 14.08 -6.19
C CYS A 147 -10.31 13.60 -7.47
N CYS A 148 -10.46 12.32 -7.83
CA CYS A 148 -9.93 11.77 -9.06
C CYS A 148 -10.78 12.20 -10.25
N GLU A 149 -10.16 12.82 -11.27
CA GLU A 149 -10.87 13.26 -12.47
C GLU A 149 -11.51 12.11 -13.27
N SER A 150 -11.06 10.87 -13.06
CA SER A 150 -11.64 9.68 -13.68
C SER A 150 -12.72 9.02 -12.81
N TYR A 151 -13.09 9.61 -11.68
CA TYR A 151 -14.14 9.09 -10.81
C TYR A 151 -15.50 9.17 -11.52
N GLY A 152 -16.28 8.08 -11.49
CA GLY A 152 -17.60 8.02 -12.13
C GLY A 152 -17.60 8.07 -13.67
N LYS A 153 -16.42 8.22 -14.31
CA LYS A 153 -16.32 8.20 -15.77
C LYS A 153 -16.15 6.76 -16.25
N ALA A 154 -17.07 6.30 -17.10
CA ALA A 154 -16.95 5.03 -17.80
C ALA A 154 -15.89 5.15 -18.93
N HIS A 155 -14.61 5.08 -18.56
CA HIS A 155 -13.54 4.93 -19.52
C HIS A 155 -13.20 3.44 -19.64
N SER A 156 -13.70 2.79 -20.69
CA SER A 156 -13.45 1.36 -20.93
C SER A 156 -11.99 1.03 -21.25
N GLU A 157 -11.22 2.03 -21.71
CA GLU A 157 -9.85 1.83 -22.20
C GLU A 157 -8.77 2.31 -21.22
N LEU A 158 -9.04 3.33 -20.42
CA LEU A 158 -8.05 3.98 -19.56
C LEU A 158 -8.47 3.94 -18.09
N VAL A 159 -7.51 3.67 -17.22
CA VAL A 159 -7.70 3.63 -15.76
C VAL A 159 -6.70 4.55 -15.08
N CYS A 160 -7.15 5.31 -14.07
CA CYS A 160 -6.24 6.09 -13.23
C CYS A 160 -5.48 5.18 -12.26
N CYS A 161 -4.16 5.23 -12.34
CA CYS A 161 -3.23 4.47 -11.52
C CYS A 161 -2.47 5.34 -10.49
N ASN A 162 -2.81 6.63 -10.34
CA ASN A 162 -2.21 7.48 -9.30
C ASN A 162 -2.58 6.91 -7.91
N PRO A 163 -1.60 6.47 -7.08
CA PRO A 163 -1.88 5.85 -5.78
C PRO A 163 -2.67 6.75 -4.82
N HIS A 164 -2.54 8.07 -4.92
CA HIS A 164 -3.23 9.04 -4.06
C HIS A 164 -4.64 9.40 -4.55
N HIS A 165 -5.10 8.78 -5.66
CA HIS A 165 -6.49 8.84 -6.10
C HIS A 165 -7.30 7.62 -5.66
N LEU A 166 -6.70 6.73 -4.88
CA LEU A 166 -7.36 5.61 -4.24
C LEU A 166 -7.29 5.75 -2.71
N SER A 167 -8.25 5.18 -2.01
CA SER A 167 -8.29 5.08 -0.55
C SER A 167 -8.49 3.62 -0.19
N ARG A 168 -7.76 3.15 0.83
CA ARG A 168 -7.94 1.82 1.39
C ARG A 168 -9.27 1.78 2.13
N LEU A 169 -10.01 0.69 1.97
CA LEU A 169 -11.20 0.41 2.74
C LEU A 169 -10.76 -0.12 4.11
N SER A 170 -11.36 0.39 5.17
CA SER A 170 -11.24 -0.22 6.49
C SER A 170 -11.90 -1.59 6.47
N GLU A 171 -11.21 -2.60 7.01
CA GLU A 171 -11.85 -3.89 7.27
C GLU A 171 -12.96 -3.65 8.30
N LEU A 172 -14.18 -4.13 8.00
CA LEU A 172 -15.30 -4.09 8.92
C LEU A 172 -15.04 -5.12 10.01
N GLU A 173 -14.22 -4.77 10.99
CA GLU A 173 -13.84 -5.64 12.10
C GLU A 173 -14.92 -5.71 13.18
N SER A 174 -15.97 -4.88 13.06
CA SER A 174 -17.15 -4.99 13.89
C SER A 174 -18.17 -5.94 13.26
N PRO A 175 -18.69 -6.94 14.01
CA PRO A 175 -19.83 -7.68 13.55
C PRO A 175 -20.96 -6.69 13.25
N PRO A 176 -21.77 -6.93 12.20
CA PRO A 176 -22.86 -6.03 11.86
C PRO A 176 -23.71 -5.83 13.12
N PRO A 177 -24.07 -4.58 13.44
CA PRO A 177 -24.74 -4.27 14.69
C PRO A 177 -26.04 -5.10 14.83
N PRO A 178 -26.48 -5.40 16.07
CA PRO A 178 -27.51 -6.42 16.33
C PRO A 178 -28.82 -6.25 15.56
N TYR A 179 -29.12 -5.04 15.09
CA TYR A 179 -30.31 -4.72 14.32
C TYR A 179 -30.27 -5.17 12.85
N CYS A 180 -29.12 -5.56 12.30
CA CYS A 180 -29.03 -6.13 10.94
C CYS A 180 -29.56 -7.58 10.84
N ARG A 181 -29.96 -8.19 11.96
CA ARG A 181 -30.54 -9.54 12.02
C ARG A 181 -32.07 -9.56 12.03
N TYR A 182 -32.73 -8.40 12.00
CA TYR A 182 -34.20 -8.41 11.89
C TYR A 182 -34.59 -8.81 10.47
N PRO A 183 -35.32 -9.92 10.30
CA PRO A 183 -35.77 -10.30 8.99
C PRO A 183 -36.75 -9.25 8.46
N MET A 184 -36.57 -8.85 7.20
CA MET A 184 -37.54 -8.03 6.44
C MET A 184 -38.88 -8.75 6.21
N GLU A 185 -39.14 -9.84 6.94
CA GLU A 185 -40.29 -10.73 6.83
C GLU A 185 -41.62 -10.06 7.23
N PHE A 186 -41.57 -8.91 7.92
CA PHE A 186 -42.75 -8.12 8.26
C PHE A 186 -43.14 -7.06 7.22
N LEU A 187 -42.38 -6.93 6.12
CA LEU A 187 -42.76 -6.08 4.98
C LEU A 187 -43.42 -6.94 3.90
N LYS A 188 -44.60 -7.49 4.21
CA LYS A 188 -45.56 -7.93 3.20
C LYS A 188 -46.76 -6.96 3.23
N PRO A 189 -47.20 -6.44 2.07
CA PRO A 189 -48.33 -5.54 1.96
C PRO A 189 -49.66 -6.21 2.31
#